data_AF-A0A2S9EUN0-F1
#
_entry.id   AF-A0A2S9EUN0-F1
#
_cell.length_a   1.000
_cell.length_b   1.000
_cell.length_c   1.000
_cell.angle_alpha   90.00
_cell.angle_beta   90.00
_cell.angle_gamma   90.00
#
_symmetry.space_group_name_H-M   'P 1'
#
loop_
_entity.id
_entity.type
_entity.pdbx_description
1 polymer ?
#
loop_
_entity_poly.entity_id
_entity_poly.type
_entity_poly.pdbx_seq_one_letter_code
_entity_poly.pdbx_strand_id
1 'polypeptide(L)'
;MGMPVPTWARGLEWKVGQHARFISAVWAGLDLGSYLTNDWCEPASTGRALAENSEILVDGQQRLHSLEEYLLDRLAIPDAQGQPRICSELGNGERKRFLSTIFIHVRVSSGDEVALRRTYDLCAQGVVPRSFDQRAVR
;
A
#
# COMPACT_ATOMS: atom_id res chain seq x y z
N MET A 1 -7.10 3.16 3.47
CA MET A 1 -6.40 2.78 4.72
C MET A 1 -5.83 3.99 5.48
N GLY A 2 -6.32 5.22 5.26
CA GLY A 2 -6.01 6.40 6.09
C GLY A 2 -4.64 7.09 5.89
N MET A 3 -3.68 6.44 5.24
CA MET A 3 -2.35 7.03 4.99
C MET A 3 -2.38 8.09 3.88
N PRO A 4 -1.74 9.26 4.06
CA PRO A 4 -1.63 10.26 3.01
C PRO A 4 -0.75 9.76 1.86
N VAL A 5 -1.20 9.97 0.61
CA VAL A 5 -0.44 9.62 -0.60
C VAL A 5 0.20 10.90 -1.14
N PRO A 6 1.52 10.93 -1.41
CA PRO A 6 2.17 12.13 -1.90
C PRO A 6 1.75 12.42 -3.35
N THR A 7 1.72 13.71 -3.72
CA THR A 7 1.28 14.17 -5.05
C THR A 7 2.16 13.70 -6.21
N TRP A 8 3.39 13.29 -5.91
CA TRP A 8 4.36 12.75 -6.87
C TRP A 8 4.31 11.22 -7.00
N ALA A 9 3.54 10.52 -6.16
CA ALA A 9 3.31 9.09 -6.36
C ALA A 9 2.41 8.85 -7.58
N ARG A 10 2.62 7.72 -8.24
CA ARG A 10 1.73 7.25 -9.30
C ARG A 10 0.32 6.95 -8.77
N GLY A 11 -0.64 6.91 -9.68
CA GLY A 11 -2.01 6.55 -9.37
C GLY A 11 -2.20 5.07 -9.00
N LEU A 12 -3.45 4.70 -8.73
CA LEU A 12 -3.85 3.31 -8.64
C LEU A 12 -3.90 2.72 -10.06
N GLU A 13 -3.05 1.73 -10.32
CA GLU A 13 -2.77 1.21 -11.67
C GLU A 13 -3.03 -0.30 -11.76
N TRP A 14 -3.22 -0.97 -10.61
CA TRP A 14 -3.60 -2.37 -10.61
C TRP A 14 -4.99 -2.54 -11.20
N LYS A 15 -5.11 -3.51 -12.11
CA LYS A 15 -6.40 -3.96 -12.61
C LYS A 15 -7.07 -4.84 -11.57
N VAL A 16 -8.39 -5.02 -11.67
CA VAL A 16 -9.18 -5.89 -10.76
C VAL A 16 -8.53 -7.27 -10.58
N GLY A 17 -8.01 -7.88 -11.65
CA GLY A 17 -7.32 -9.18 -11.54
C GLY A 17 -6.02 -9.15 -10.72
N GLN A 18 -5.29 -8.02 -10.67
CA GLN A 18 -4.12 -7.87 -9.80
C GLN A 18 -4.53 -7.72 -8.34
N HIS A 19 -5.54 -6.90 -8.07
CA HIS A 19 -6.13 -6.79 -6.74
C HIS A 19 -6.61 -8.15 -6.23
N ALA A 20 -7.34 -8.90 -7.07
CA ALA A 20 -7.84 -10.21 -6.71
C ALA A 20 -6.72 -11.21 -6.39
N ARG A 21 -5.68 -11.28 -7.23
CA ARG A 21 -4.51 -12.14 -6.97
C ARG A 21 -3.79 -11.78 -5.68
N PHE A 22 -3.69 -10.49 -5.35
CA PHE A 22 -3.08 -10.07 -4.09
C PHE A 22 -3.88 -10.57 -2.89
N ILE A 23 -5.21 -10.42 -2.88
CA ILE A 23 -6.03 -10.94 -1.78
C ILE A 23 -6.00 -12.47 -1.70
N SER A 24 -5.96 -13.17 -2.84
CA SER A 24 -5.73 -14.62 -2.85
C SER A 24 -4.38 -14.99 -2.20
N ALA A 25 -3.33 -14.19 -2.40
CA ALA A 25 -2.04 -14.39 -1.74
C ALA A 25 -2.12 -14.19 -0.21
N VAL A 26 -2.91 -13.22 0.26
CA VAL A 26 -3.20 -13.02 1.69
C VAL A 26 -3.84 -14.27 2.29
N TRP A 27 -4.89 -14.82 1.64
CA TRP A 27 -5.56 -16.04 2.10
C TRP A 27 -4.66 -17.28 2.11
N ALA A 28 -3.74 -17.36 1.15
CA ALA A 28 -2.76 -18.41 1.05
C ALA A 28 -1.59 -18.26 2.06
N GLY A 29 -1.52 -17.14 2.80
CA GLY A 29 -0.44 -16.88 3.75
C GLY A 29 0.93 -16.73 3.08
N LEU A 30 0.96 -16.24 1.85
CA LEU A 30 2.19 -16.00 1.10
C LEU A 30 2.90 -14.73 1.58
N ASP A 31 4.15 -14.57 1.17
CA ASP A 31 4.87 -13.30 1.36
C ASP A 31 4.18 -12.17 0.57
N LEU A 32 3.75 -11.14 1.30
CA LEU A 32 3.04 -9.97 0.78
C LEU A 32 3.99 -8.79 0.49
N GLY A 33 5.28 -8.97 0.80
CA GLY A 33 6.25 -7.89 0.95
C GLY A 33 5.87 -6.94 2.09
N SER A 34 6.36 -5.71 2.00
CA SER A 34 6.09 -4.65 2.98
C SER A 34 5.40 -3.44 2.35
N TYR A 35 4.72 -2.63 3.17
CA TYR A 35 4.41 -1.24 2.82
C TYR A 35 5.34 -0.30 3.60
N LEU A 36 5.60 0.86 3.03
CA LEU A 36 6.58 1.81 3.55
C LEU A 36 5.93 3.17 3.79
N THR A 37 6.08 3.72 4.99
CA THR A 37 5.68 5.11 5.28
C THR A 37 6.88 5.95 5.68
N ASN A 38 6.80 7.26 5.47
CA ASN A 38 7.69 8.19 6.16
C ASN A 38 7.26 8.33 7.62
N ASP A 39 8.22 8.62 8.48
CA ASP A 39 7.97 8.85 9.89
C ASP A 39 7.35 10.23 10.09
N TRP A 40 6.88 10.45 11.31
CA TRP A 40 6.38 11.74 11.71
C TRP A 40 7.52 12.77 11.76
N CYS A 41 7.28 13.93 11.15
CA CYS A 41 8.17 15.08 11.21
C CYS A 41 7.43 16.28 11.86
N GLU A 42 8.07 16.87 12.87
CA GLU A 42 7.60 18.11 13.52
C GLU A 42 7.55 19.25 12.49
N PRO A 43 6.47 20.05 12.47
CA PRO A 43 6.39 21.22 11.62
C PRO A 43 7.45 22.26 12.04
N ALA A 44 8.29 22.69 11.10
CA ALA A 44 9.43 23.56 11.39
C ALA A 44 9.03 24.95 11.95
N SER A 45 7.89 25.51 11.56
CA SER A 45 7.47 26.86 12.00
C SER A 45 6.07 27.30 11.57
N THR A 46 5.19 26.38 11.17
CA THR A 46 3.88 26.73 10.60
C THR A 46 2.78 26.09 11.42
N GLY A 47 1.69 26.80 11.72
CA GLY A 47 0.51 26.33 12.49
C GLY A 47 -0.28 25.17 11.85
N ARG A 48 0.40 24.27 11.14
CA ARG A 48 -0.07 22.96 10.73
C ARG A 48 0.27 21.97 11.84
N ALA A 49 -0.57 20.94 12.00
CA ALA A 49 -0.31 19.87 12.95
C ALA A 49 0.86 18.97 12.55
N LEU A 50 1.23 18.94 11.26
CA LEU A 50 2.26 18.08 10.70
C LEU A 50 3.11 18.83 9.66
N ALA A 51 4.41 18.49 9.59
CA ALA A 51 5.25 18.90 8.47
C ALA A 51 4.78 18.29 7.14
N GLU A 52 5.18 18.94 6.03
CA GLU A 52 5.01 18.34 4.70
C GLU A 52 5.79 17.02 4.62
N ASN A 53 5.20 16.01 3.97
CA ASN A 53 5.71 14.64 3.87
C ASN A 53 5.72 13.80 5.17
N SER A 54 5.13 14.26 6.28
CA SER A 54 4.91 13.39 7.45
C SER A 54 3.93 12.27 7.13
N GLU A 55 4.23 11.05 7.61
CA GLU A 55 3.37 9.86 7.54
C GLU A 55 2.95 9.41 6.13
N ILE A 56 3.53 9.98 5.08
CA ILE A 56 3.17 9.66 3.70
C ILE A 56 3.48 8.22 3.35
N LEU A 57 2.65 7.63 2.50
CA LEU A 57 2.88 6.33 1.93
C LEU A 57 3.92 6.40 0.80
N VAL A 58 5.09 5.81 1.03
CA VAL A 58 6.20 5.75 0.09
C VAL A 58 6.17 4.46 -0.74
N ASP A 59 5.62 3.37 -0.21
CA ASP A 59 5.40 2.13 -0.99
C ASP A 59 4.23 1.33 -0.43
N GLY A 60 3.65 0.47 -1.26
CA GLY A 60 2.57 -0.45 -0.88
C GLY A 60 1.17 0.06 -1.24
N GLN A 61 1.05 1.20 -1.94
CA GLN A 61 -0.22 1.82 -2.32
C GLN A 61 -1.22 0.84 -2.96
N GLN A 62 -0.81 0.08 -3.97
CA GLN A 62 -1.71 -0.86 -4.65
C GLN A 62 -2.14 -2.03 -3.74
N ARG A 63 -1.25 -2.48 -2.85
CA ARG A 63 -1.50 -3.59 -1.91
C ARG A 63 -2.46 -3.17 -0.81
N LEU A 64 -2.23 -2.00 -0.21
CA LEU A 64 -3.11 -1.40 0.78
C LEU A 64 -4.48 -1.07 0.19
N HIS A 65 -4.53 -0.57 -1.04
CA HIS A 65 -5.80 -0.34 -1.72
C HIS A 65 -6.56 -1.64 -2.01
N SER A 66 -5.85 -2.72 -2.38
CA SER A 66 -6.48 -4.05 -2.52
C SER A 66 -7.14 -4.51 -1.22
N LEU A 67 -6.45 -4.35 -0.08
CA LEU A 67 -7.00 -4.69 1.24
C LEU A 67 -8.23 -3.84 1.54
N GLU A 68 -8.18 -2.53 1.30
CA GLU A 68 -9.31 -1.63 1.49
C GLU A 68 -10.53 -2.05 0.67
N GLU A 69 -10.36 -2.30 -0.63
CA GLU A 69 -11.46 -2.71 -1.51
C GLU A 69 -12.08 -4.04 -1.07
N TYR A 70 -11.27 -5.00 -0.59
CA TYR A 70 -11.79 -6.26 -0.05
C TYR A 70 -12.54 -6.06 1.27
N LEU A 71 -11.95 -5.33 2.22
CA LEU A 71 -12.53 -5.09 3.54
C LEU A 71 -13.82 -4.25 3.49
N LEU A 72 -13.97 -3.43 2.46
CA LEU A 72 -15.17 -2.62 2.20
C LEU A 72 -16.18 -3.30 1.26
N ASP A 73 -16.02 -4.61 0.99
CA ASP A 73 -16.91 -5.41 0.14
C ASP A 73 -17.02 -4.94 -1.33
N ARG A 74 -16.03 -4.19 -1.81
CA ARG A 74 -15.95 -3.71 -3.21
C ARG A 74 -15.22 -4.67 -4.13
N LEU A 75 -14.48 -5.62 -3.57
CA LEU A 75 -13.77 -6.68 -4.28
C LEU A 75 -14.24 -8.04 -3.76
N ALA A 76 -14.73 -8.88 -4.66
CA ALA A 76 -15.06 -10.28 -4.36
C ALA A 76 -13.93 -11.21 -4.81
N ILE A 77 -13.59 -12.20 -3.99
CA ILE A 77 -12.50 -13.15 -4.23
C ILE A 77 -13.06 -14.56 -4.28
N PRO A 78 -12.66 -15.40 -5.26
CA PRO A 78 -13.09 -16.79 -5.30
C PRO A 78 -12.67 -17.55 -4.03
N ASP A 79 -13.61 -18.27 -3.44
CA ASP A 79 -13.34 -19.22 -2.36
C ASP A 79 -12.73 -20.53 -2.90
N ALA A 80 -12.58 -21.54 -2.03
CA ALA A 80 -12.01 -22.84 -2.39
C ALA A 80 -12.85 -23.60 -3.44
N GLN A 81 -14.13 -23.26 -3.59
CA GLN A 81 -15.07 -23.81 -4.56
C GLN A 81 -15.13 -22.95 -5.84
N GLY A 82 -14.40 -21.84 -5.89
CA GLY A 82 -14.40 -20.89 -7.00
C GLY A 82 -15.55 -19.89 -6.96
N GLN A 83 -16.35 -19.86 -5.89
CA GLN A 83 -17.45 -18.93 -5.75
C GLN A 83 -16.94 -17.56 -5.28
N PRO A 84 -17.25 -16.46 -5.96
CA PRO A 84 -16.84 -15.13 -5.51
C PRO A 84 -17.51 -14.78 -4.18
N ARG A 85 -16.72 -14.39 -3.18
CA ARG A 85 -17.20 -13.93 -1.87
C ARG A 85 -16.57 -12.61 -1.45
N ILE A 86 -17.36 -11.79 -0.76
CA ILE A 86 -16.92 -10.51 -0.15
C ILE A 86 -16.54 -10.70 1.32
N CYS A 87 -15.91 -9.70 1.94
CA CYS A 87 -15.37 -9.84 3.30
C CYS A 87 -16.48 -9.99 4.36
N SER A 88 -17.65 -9.36 4.18
CA SER A 88 -18.76 -9.45 5.13
C SER A 88 -19.49 -10.81 5.12
N GLU A 89 -19.32 -11.62 4.07
CA GLU A 89 -19.89 -12.97 3.98
C GLU A 89 -19.06 -14.01 4.74
N LEU A 90 -17.87 -13.64 5.22
CA LEU A 90 -16.97 -14.54 5.93
C LEU A 90 -17.48 -14.86 7.33
N GLY A 91 -17.39 -16.14 7.72
CA GLY A 91 -17.61 -16.54 9.10
C GLY A 91 -16.52 -16.00 10.04
N ASN A 92 -16.80 -15.97 11.34
CA ASN A 92 -15.87 -15.45 12.35
C ASN A 92 -14.48 -16.11 12.31
N GLY A 93 -14.42 -17.44 12.07
CA GLY A 93 -13.16 -18.18 11.97
C GLY A 93 -12.33 -17.76 10.76
N GLU A 94 -12.97 -17.61 9.60
CA GLU A 94 -12.33 -17.17 8.35
C GLU A 94 -11.83 -15.74 8.48
N ARG A 95 -12.66 -14.85 9.04
CA ARG A 95 -12.30 -13.45 9.29
C ARG A 95 -11.10 -13.34 10.22
N LYS A 96 -11.08 -14.12 11.32
CA LYS A 96 -9.94 -14.15 12.25
C LYS A 96 -8.66 -14.64 11.57
N ARG A 97 -8.77 -15.69 10.73
CA ARG A 97 -7.63 -16.17 9.95
C ARG A 97 -7.11 -15.09 9.00
N PHE A 98 -7.98 -14.43 8.23
CA PHE A 98 -7.60 -13.36 7.32
C PHE A 98 -6.86 -12.23 8.04
N LEU A 99 -7.47 -11.71 9.12
CA LEU A 99 -6.93 -10.60 9.90
C LEU A 99 -5.65 -10.95 10.68
N SER A 100 -5.35 -12.23 10.87
CA SER A 100 -4.09 -12.68 11.49
C SER A 100 -2.90 -12.65 10.53
N THR A 101 -3.12 -12.43 9.24
CA THR A 101 -2.04 -12.35 8.24
C THR A 101 -1.22 -11.09 8.48
N ILE A 102 0.09 -11.24 8.63
CA ILE A 102 1.01 -10.12 8.86
C ILE A 102 1.33 -9.47 7.50
N PHE A 103 1.03 -8.18 7.38
CA PHE A 103 1.57 -7.35 6.31
C PHE A 103 2.61 -6.40 6.90
N ILE A 104 3.86 -6.54 6.47
CA ILE A 104 5.00 -5.90 7.12
C ILE A 104 4.95 -4.38 6.90
N HIS A 105 5.02 -3.62 7.99
CA HIS A 105 5.17 -2.17 7.96
C HIS A 105 6.64 -1.80 8.12
N VAL A 106 7.18 -1.04 7.18
CA VAL A 106 8.52 -0.45 7.27
C VAL A 106 8.38 1.07 7.37
N ARG A 107 9.32 1.71 8.06
CA ARG A 107 9.39 3.17 8.20
C ARG A 107 10.74 3.69 7.75
N VAL A 108 10.73 4.83 7.07
CA VAL A 108 11.90 5.70 6.84
C VAL A 108 11.67 7.03 7.55
N SER A 109 12.73 7.76 7.84
CA SER A 109 12.63 9.11 8.42
C SER A 109 13.47 10.06 7.57
N SER A 110 12.80 10.96 6.85
CA SER A 110 13.43 12.01 6.06
C SER A 110 12.52 13.22 5.92
N GLY A 111 13.08 14.41 6.11
CA GLY A 111 12.43 15.68 5.73
C GLY A 111 12.75 16.14 4.31
N ASP A 112 13.72 15.51 3.64
CA ASP A 112 14.08 15.81 2.25
C ASP A 112 13.17 15.05 1.28
N GLU A 113 12.31 15.80 0.57
CA GLU A 113 11.41 15.25 -0.45
C GLU A 113 12.17 14.55 -1.58
N VAL A 114 13.34 15.04 -1.98
CA VAL A 114 14.13 14.43 -3.05
C VAL A 114 14.62 13.04 -2.61
N ALA A 115 15.03 12.89 -1.35
CA ALA A 115 15.39 11.60 -0.79
C ALA A 115 14.19 10.63 -0.70
N LEU A 116 13.00 11.14 -0.36
CA LEU A 116 11.78 10.34 -0.32
C LEU A 116 11.33 9.88 -1.71
N ARG A 117 11.39 10.76 -2.73
CA ARG A 117 11.11 10.40 -4.13
C ARG A 117 12.09 9.35 -4.66
N ARG A 118 13.38 9.45 -4.32
CA ARG A 118 14.37 8.41 -4.67
C ARG A 118 14.03 7.08 -4.01
N THR A 119 13.67 7.10 -2.73
CA THR A 119 13.21 5.90 -2.01
C THR A 119 11.97 5.29 -2.67
N TYR A 120 10.99 6.12 -3.04
CA TYR A 120 9.81 5.69 -3.79
C TYR A 120 10.17 5.03 -5.11
N ASP A 121 11.02 5.66 -5.92
CA ASP A 121 11.42 5.11 -7.22
C ASP A 121 12.08 3.73 -7.04
N LEU A 122 12.94 3.55 -6.02
CA LEU A 122 13.53 2.25 -5.72
C LEU A 122 12.50 1.19 -5.32
N CYS A 123 11.55 1.53 -4.46
CA CYS A 123 10.57 0.57 -3.93
C CYS A 123 9.45 0.26 -4.93
N ALA A 124 8.82 1.29 -5.49
CA ALA A 124 7.65 1.14 -6.36
C ALA A 124 8.01 0.67 -7.77
N GLN A 125 9.25 0.91 -8.21
CA GLN A 125 9.67 0.72 -9.60
C GLN A 125 10.87 -0.21 -9.79
N GLY A 126 11.52 -0.65 -8.70
CA GLY A 126 12.64 -1.58 -8.69
C GLY A 126 14.00 -0.94 -9.00
N VAL A 127 15.04 -1.77 -9.09
CA VAL A 127 16.46 -1.34 -9.25
C VAL A 127 16.89 -1.14 -10.71
N VAL A 128 15.99 -1.29 -11.68
CA VAL A 128 16.31 -1.22 -13.11
C VAL A 128 16.36 0.24 -13.58
N PRO A 129 17.44 0.71 -14.23
CA PRO A 129 17.53 2.07 -14.75
C PRO A 129 16.44 2.34 -15.79
N ARG A 130 15.74 3.49 -15.68
CA ARG A 130 14.59 3.82 -16.53
C ARG A 130 14.72 5.11 -17.33
N SER A 131 13.80 5.27 -18.29
CA SER A 131 13.52 6.52 -19.01
C SER A 131 13.00 7.62 -18.07
N PHE A 132 13.24 8.87 -18.45
CA PHE A 132 13.00 10.06 -17.60
C PHE A 132 11.53 10.29 -17.23
N ASP A 133 10.61 9.90 -18.10
CA ASP A 133 9.15 10.10 -17.94
C ASP A 133 8.53 9.29 -16.80
N GLN A 134 9.22 8.24 -16.34
CA GLN A 134 8.70 7.30 -15.35
C GLN A 134 9.19 7.59 -13.92
N ARG A 135 10.15 8.50 -13.75
CA ARG A 135 10.79 8.78 -12.45
C ARG A 135 10.00 9.82 -11.65
N ALA A 136 9.85 9.61 -10.35
CA ALA A 136 9.35 10.64 -9.44
C ALA A 136 10.36 11.79 -9.28
N VAL A 137 11.66 11.50 -9.43
CA VAL A 137 12.70 12.52 -9.56
C VAL A 137 12.83 12.95 -11.03
N ARG A 138 12.49 14.21 -11.32
CA ARG A 138 12.72 14.84 -12.63
C ARG A 138 14.09 15.47 -12.70
#